data_AF-A0A969YWW2-F1
#
_entry.id   AF-A0A969YWW2-F1
#
_cell.length_a   1.000
_cell.length_b   1.000
_cell.length_c   1.000
_cell.angle_alpha   90.00
_cell.angle_beta   90.00
_cell.angle_gamma   90.00
#
_symmetry.space_group_name_H-M   'P 1'
#
loop_
_entity.id
_entity.type
_entity.pdbx_description
1 polymer ?
#
loop_
_entity_poly.entity_id
_entity_poly.type
_entity_poly.pdbx_seq_one_letter_code
_entity_poly.pdbx_strand_id
1 'polypeptide(L)'
;MEKYLLITGQIARRALSRVAEGIKHIDLEIKSLGCTVAALMTTGFIARELARGDKLGSDVIIIIPGLCQGPLEPIIEGTGCKVLRGPNDLVDLPAFFQIGLKGEQEHADNNRSWPVQILAEIVNAPRMTEKEIVDKALYYRECGADIIDLGGDVDQPFPRLGEVIKVLKSYGFTVSVDSHQKEDILAADKAGAELILSFTSKNLEIAKDLTSKVVVIPDDGESMESLYRNMEKLNQWNIPYLVDPILPPLTMGLAEGIGRYLRVGKEFPDCEMLMGLGNVTELADADSTGINALMMGIAGELQINYILTTEVSHRAKGAVQEVNLARRLIRKAIFEQRVPKHLDESLLTIKDPSGNSYDKAELYAMHQVIRDRNYRIFVHDQIYVFNAHSFYQGTSAREIFSRLDIHDPRHAFYLGVELGKAETALQLGKRYVQDNPLRWGYLGEANMRKKALV
;
A
#
# COMPACT_ATOMS: atom_id res chain seq x y z
N MET A 1 29.18 2.20 -20.23
CA MET A 1 28.66 2.40 -18.86
C MET A 1 28.03 3.78 -18.90
N GLU A 2 26.73 3.90 -18.62
CA GLU A 2 26.05 5.20 -18.69
C GLU A 2 26.60 6.13 -17.60
N LYS A 3 26.93 7.36 -17.97
CA LYS A 3 27.50 8.36 -17.05
C LYS A 3 26.40 9.30 -16.58
N TYR A 4 26.25 9.46 -15.28
CA TYR A 4 25.22 10.27 -14.66
C TYR A 4 25.81 11.50 -13.98
N LEU A 5 25.24 12.67 -14.25
CA LEU A 5 25.61 13.94 -13.61
C LEU A 5 24.50 14.38 -12.65
N LEU A 6 24.75 14.27 -11.35
CA LEU A 6 23.84 14.70 -10.30
C LEU A 6 24.01 16.20 -10.03
N ILE A 7 22.95 16.98 -10.24
CA ILE A 7 22.92 18.41 -9.96
C ILE A 7 22.43 18.65 -8.53
N THR A 8 23.12 19.50 -7.77
CA THR A 8 22.72 19.83 -6.41
C THR A 8 23.12 21.26 -6.00
N GLY A 9 22.57 21.74 -4.89
CA GLY A 9 23.00 22.98 -4.24
C GLY A 9 24.16 22.73 -3.27
N GLN A 10 24.78 23.81 -2.77
CA GLN A 10 25.95 23.72 -1.90
C GLN A 10 25.70 22.93 -0.61
N ILE A 11 24.51 23.06 -0.01
CA ILE A 11 24.15 22.38 1.24
C ILE A 11 24.11 20.85 1.08
N ALA A 12 23.46 20.37 0.02
CA ALA A 12 23.19 18.93 -0.14
C ALA A 12 24.37 18.16 -0.75
N ARG A 13 25.45 18.84 -1.19
CA ARG A 13 26.60 18.21 -1.86
C ARG A 13 27.21 17.06 -1.05
N ARG A 14 27.53 17.29 0.23
CA ARG A 14 28.21 16.28 1.07
C ARG A 14 27.33 15.05 1.31
N ALA A 15 26.07 15.27 1.69
CA ALA A 15 25.11 14.19 1.90
C ALA A 15 24.87 13.40 0.61
N LEU A 16 24.74 14.09 -0.53
CA LEU A 16 24.60 13.45 -1.83
C LEU A 16 25.83 12.62 -2.22
N SER A 17 27.05 13.11 -1.96
CA SER A 17 28.28 12.34 -2.17
C SER A 17 28.28 11.04 -1.38
N ARG A 18 27.89 11.09 -0.10
CA ARG A 18 27.79 9.91 0.76
C ARG A 18 26.79 8.88 0.22
N VAL A 19 25.62 9.34 -0.25
CA VAL A 19 24.62 8.43 -0.84
C VAL A 19 25.10 7.87 -2.18
N ALA A 20 25.73 8.69 -3.02
CA ALA A 20 26.26 8.28 -4.32
C ALA A 20 27.38 7.24 -4.18
N GLU A 21 28.24 7.34 -3.18
CA GLU A 21 29.27 6.32 -2.86
C GLU A 21 28.66 4.94 -2.56
N GLY A 22 27.43 4.90 -2.04
CA GLY A 22 26.68 3.68 -1.78
C GLY A 22 26.11 3.00 -3.03
N ILE A 23 26.07 3.69 -4.17
CA ILE A 23 25.50 3.19 -5.43
C ILE A 23 26.64 2.58 -6.26
N LYS A 24 26.63 1.26 -6.37
CA LYS A 24 27.64 0.51 -7.13
C LYS A 24 27.19 0.30 -8.58
N HIS A 25 28.15 0.14 -9.49
CA HIS A 25 27.95 -0.19 -10.91
C HIS A 25 27.38 0.93 -11.80
N ILE A 26 27.35 2.17 -11.32
CA ILE A 26 26.95 3.36 -12.08
C ILE A 26 28.06 4.41 -11.94
N ASP A 27 28.44 5.07 -13.04
CA ASP A 27 29.39 6.18 -13.01
C ASP A 27 28.64 7.48 -12.65
N LEU A 28 28.84 7.96 -11.42
CA LEU A 28 28.14 9.11 -10.85
C LEU A 28 29.10 10.27 -10.60
N GLU A 29 28.83 11.41 -11.24
CA GLU A 29 29.53 12.67 -11.02
C GLU A 29 28.58 13.68 -10.34
N ILE A 30 29.06 14.43 -9.35
CA ILE A 30 28.25 15.43 -8.62
C ILE A 30 28.71 16.84 -8.95
N LYS A 31 27.80 17.67 -9.45
CA LYS A 31 28.02 19.09 -9.72
C LYS A 31 27.15 19.97 -8.84
N SER A 32 27.79 20.70 -7.92
CA SER A 32 27.13 21.70 -7.10
C SER A 32 27.08 23.03 -7.86
N LEU A 33 25.88 23.60 -8.00
CA LEU A 33 25.71 24.95 -8.56
C LEU A 33 25.86 26.01 -7.45
N GLY A 34 26.05 27.28 -7.85
CA GLY A 34 26.29 28.41 -6.94
C GLY A 34 25.11 28.84 -6.05
N CYS A 35 24.11 27.98 -5.84
CA CYS A 35 22.99 28.27 -4.92
C CYS A 35 23.07 27.43 -3.65
N THR A 36 22.51 27.96 -2.56
CA THR A 36 22.59 27.35 -1.24
C THR A 36 21.73 26.08 -1.12
N VAL A 37 20.48 26.13 -1.62
CA VAL A 37 19.48 25.03 -1.51
C VAL A 37 19.04 24.58 -2.90
N ALA A 38 19.10 23.26 -3.14
CA ALA A 38 18.77 22.64 -4.42
C ALA A 38 17.27 22.72 -4.78
N ALA A 39 16.39 22.65 -3.78
CA ALA A 39 14.93 22.69 -3.97
C ALA A 39 14.39 24.02 -4.50
N LEU A 40 15.18 25.10 -4.47
CA LEU A 40 14.81 26.42 -4.97
C LEU A 40 15.30 26.69 -6.41
N MET A 41 15.92 25.69 -7.06
CA MET A 41 16.40 25.83 -8.43
C MET A 41 15.23 25.81 -9.43
N THR A 42 15.29 26.69 -10.42
CA THR A 42 14.47 26.59 -11.63
C THR A 42 15.26 25.91 -12.73
N THR A 43 14.56 25.23 -13.66
CA THR A 43 15.23 24.58 -14.79
C THR A 43 16.01 25.58 -15.67
N GLY A 44 15.52 26.81 -15.81
CA GLY A 44 16.23 27.89 -16.49
C GLY A 44 17.52 28.35 -15.78
N PHE A 45 17.56 28.34 -14.45
CA PHE A 45 18.79 28.60 -13.70
C PHE A 45 19.83 27.51 -13.95
N ILE A 46 19.41 26.24 -13.87
CA ILE A 46 20.29 25.08 -14.10
C ILE A 46 20.86 25.12 -15.52
N ALA A 47 20.02 25.35 -16.53
CA ALA A 47 20.44 25.46 -17.93
C ALA A 47 21.54 26.51 -18.12
N ARG A 48 21.34 27.71 -17.56
CA ARG A 48 22.31 28.81 -17.66
C ARG A 48 23.64 28.50 -16.97
N GLU A 49 23.62 27.87 -15.80
CA GLU A 49 24.84 27.51 -15.07
C GLU A 49 25.59 26.37 -15.74
N LEU A 50 24.88 25.41 -16.34
CA LEU A 50 25.52 24.33 -17.11
C LEU A 50 26.12 24.83 -18.42
N ALA A 51 25.46 25.77 -19.11
CA ALA A 51 25.97 26.40 -20.33
C ALA A 51 27.25 27.24 -20.11
N ARG A 52 27.51 27.68 -18.86
CA ARG A 52 28.73 28.43 -18.49
C ARG A 52 29.95 27.52 -18.23
N GLY A 53 29.74 26.22 -18.08
CA GLY A 53 30.81 25.26 -17.83
C GLY A 53 31.33 24.58 -19.09
N ASP A 54 32.18 23.57 -18.90
CA ASP A 54 32.66 22.73 -20.01
C ASP A 54 31.51 22.00 -20.70
N LYS A 55 31.64 21.82 -22.03
CA LYS A 55 30.66 21.07 -22.82
C LYS A 55 30.58 19.63 -22.31
N LEU A 56 29.39 19.24 -21.88
CA LEU A 56 29.08 17.86 -21.52
C LEU A 56 28.99 17.00 -22.79
N GLY A 57 29.41 15.74 -22.71
CA GLY A 57 29.20 14.77 -23.79
C GLY A 57 27.71 14.42 -23.92
N SER A 58 27.26 14.12 -25.13
CA SER A 58 25.87 13.69 -25.41
C SER A 58 25.43 12.46 -24.61
N ASP A 59 26.38 11.64 -24.17
CA ASP A 59 26.16 10.35 -23.52
C ASP A 59 25.98 10.48 -21.99
N VAL A 60 26.01 11.71 -21.47
CA VAL A 60 25.78 12.02 -20.06
C VAL A 60 24.28 12.18 -19.79
N ILE A 61 23.77 11.53 -18.75
CA ILE A 61 22.40 11.73 -18.27
C ILE A 61 22.43 12.65 -17.05
N ILE A 62 21.79 13.81 -17.15
CA ILE A 62 21.73 14.80 -16.08
C ILE A 62 20.54 14.49 -15.18
N ILE A 63 20.77 14.32 -13.88
CA ILE A 63 19.70 14.16 -12.89
C ILE A 63 19.62 15.45 -12.06
N ILE A 64 18.46 16.12 -12.14
CA ILE A 64 18.17 17.30 -11.34
C ILE A 64 17.38 16.93 -10.07
N PRO A 65 17.44 17.73 -8.99
CA PRO A 65 16.63 17.49 -7.80
C PRO A 65 15.13 17.43 -8.10
N GLY A 66 14.40 16.50 -7.47
CA GLY A 66 12.98 16.28 -7.75
C GLY A 66 12.08 17.51 -7.54
N LEU A 67 12.44 18.34 -6.56
CA LEU A 67 11.75 19.56 -6.19
C LEU A 67 12.01 20.77 -7.11
N CYS A 68 12.88 20.64 -8.13
CA CYS A 68 13.15 21.74 -9.06
C CYS A 68 11.88 22.17 -9.83
N GLN A 69 11.63 23.46 -10.00
CA GLN A 69 10.41 23.90 -10.71
C GLN A 69 10.68 24.18 -12.19
N GLY A 70 9.73 23.76 -13.04
CA GLY A 70 9.69 24.08 -14.47
C GLY A 70 9.91 22.89 -15.43
N PRO A 71 9.68 23.14 -16.75
CA PRO A 71 9.93 22.20 -17.85
C PRO A 71 11.41 21.80 -17.95
N LEU A 72 11.73 20.57 -18.38
CA LEU A 72 13.11 20.08 -18.52
C LEU A 72 13.79 20.57 -19.81
N GLU A 73 12.99 20.99 -20.79
CA GLU A 73 13.35 21.43 -22.13
C GLU A 73 14.48 22.46 -22.15
N PRO A 74 14.51 23.51 -21.29
CA PRO A 74 15.60 24.48 -21.28
C PRO A 74 16.98 23.87 -20.98
N ILE A 75 17.03 22.80 -20.17
CA ILE A 75 18.28 22.11 -19.84
C ILE A 75 18.69 21.20 -21.00
N ILE A 76 17.71 20.50 -21.59
CA ILE A 76 17.94 19.61 -22.74
C ILE A 76 18.47 20.43 -23.92
N GLU A 77 17.83 21.54 -24.27
CA GLU A 77 18.27 22.43 -25.36
C GLU A 77 19.64 23.07 -25.08
N GLY A 78 19.89 23.47 -23.83
CA GLY A 78 21.14 24.12 -23.43
C GLY A 78 22.35 23.20 -23.34
N THR A 79 22.15 21.88 -23.16
CA THR A 79 23.23 20.91 -22.94
C THR A 79 23.33 19.83 -24.02
N GLY A 80 22.24 19.53 -24.74
CA GLY A 80 22.14 18.40 -25.65
C GLY A 80 22.08 17.02 -24.96
N CYS A 81 22.02 16.99 -23.62
CA CYS A 81 22.01 15.77 -22.83
C CYS A 81 20.59 15.33 -22.46
N LYS A 82 20.40 14.03 -22.19
CA LYS A 82 19.16 13.53 -21.58
C LYS A 82 19.07 14.05 -20.14
N VAL A 83 17.90 14.56 -19.76
CA VAL A 83 17.66 15.10 -18.42
C VAL A 83 16.55 14.30 -17.74
N LEU A 84 16.81 13.84 -16.53
CA LEU A 84 15.85 13.19 -15.66
C LEU A 84 15.63 14.03 -14.41
N ARG A 85 14.41 13.97 -13.90
CA ARG A 85 14.08 14.49 -12.57
C ARG A 85 14.32 13.38 -11.56
N GLY A 86 15.27 13.61 -10.67
CA GLY A 86 15.59 12.70 -9.58
C GLY A 86 14.54 12.71 -8.47
N PRO A 87 14.76 11.95 -7.40
CA PRO A 87 13.88 11.96 -6.25
C PRO A 87 13.84 13.34 -5.56
N ASN A 88 12.78 13.58 -4.79
CA ASN A 88 12.64 14.80 -3.99
C ASN A 88 13.72 14.91 -2.89
N ASP A 89 14.36 13.80 -2.53
CA ASP A 89 15.38 13.73 -1.50
C ASP A 89 16.47 12.73 -1.88
N LEU A 90 17.68 13.04 -1.44
CA LEU A 90 18.88 12.29 -1.76
C LEU A 90 18.86 10.85 -1.23
N VAL A 91 18.17 10.56 -0.13
CA VAL A 91 18.12 9.20 0.45
C VAL A 91 17.39 8.20 -0.46
N ASP A 92 16.48 8.69 -1.30
CA ASP A 92 15.71 7.84 -2.23
C ASP A 92 16.48 7.58 -3.54
N LEU A 93 17.67 8.17 -3.70
CA LEU A 93 18.47 8.05 -4.92
C LEU A 93 18.90 6.60 -5.24
N PRO A 94 19.32 5.75 -4.27
CA PRO A 94 19.63 4.35 -4.58
C PRO A 94 18.42 3.59 -5.11
N ALA A 95 17.23 3.82 -4.53
CA ALA A 95 15.99 3.22 -5.00
C ALA A 95 15.61 3.75 -6.39
N PHE A 96 15.80 5.04 -6.66
CA PHE A 96 15.59 5.64 -7.98
C PHE A 96 16.41 4.92 -9.07
N PHE A 97 17.67 4.57 -8.81
CA PHE A 97 18.49 3.82 -9.77
C PHE A 97 18.14 2.33 -9.87
N GLN A 98 17.62 1.72 -8.79
CA GLN A 98 17.17 0.32 -8.79
C GLN A 98 15.83 0.13 -9.51
N ILE A 99 14.92 1.10 -9.36
CA ILE A 99 13.55 1.06 -9.90
C ILE A 99 13.50 1.69 -11.29
N GLY A 100 14.28 2.76 -11.53
CA GLY A 100 13.98 3.80 -12.52
C GLY A 100 14.91 3.89 -13.74
N LEU A 101 15.44 2.77 -14.25
CA LEU A 101 16.07 2.75 -15.59
C LEU A 101 15.46 1.70 -16.55
N LYS A 102 14.49 0.91 -16.07
CA LYS A 102 13.69 -0.04 -16.85
C LYS A 102 12.18 0.24 -16.78
N GLY A 103 11.77 1.42 -16.34
CA GLY A 103 10.37 1.74 -16.09
C GLY A 103 9.82 2.74 -17.10
N GLU A 104 9.40 2.27 -18.28
CA GLU A 104 8.32 2.84 -19.11
C GLU A 104 7.96 1.94 -20.31
N GLN A 105 8.72 0.88 -20.59
CA GLN A 105 8.36 -0.13 -21.58
C GLN A 105 8.27 -1.51 -20.92
N GLU A 106 7.04 -1.90 -20.58
CA GLU A 106 6.47 -3.25 -20.75
C GLU A 106 5.12 -3.29 -20.00
N HIS A 107 4.18 -2.49 -20.50
CA HIS A 107 2.80 -2.96 -20.51
C HIS A 107 2.70 -4.05 -21.57
N ALA A 108 2.09 -5.18 -21.18
CA ALA A 108 1.78 -6.35 -21.99
C ALA A 108 2.94 -7.36 -22.17
N ASP A 109 3.07 -8.28 -21.21
CA ASP A 109 2.89 -9.69 -21.58
C ASP A 109 2.28 -10.52 -20.44
N ASN A 110 1.10 -11.07 -20.72
CA ASN A 110 0.25 -11.82 -19.80
C ASN A 110 0.61 -13.31 -19.88
N ASN A 111 1.53 -13.82 -19.06
CA ASN A 111 1.44 -15.22 -18.64
C ASN A 111 2.27 -15.56 -17.39
N ARG A 112 1.66 -15.31 -16.23
CA ARG A 112 1.78 -16.03 -14.94
C ARG A 112 0.82 -15.31 -13.99
N SER A 113 -0.45 -15.37 -14.33
CA SER A 113 -1.51 -14.64 -13.64
C SER A 113 -1.92 -15.46 -12.42
N TRP A 114 -1.52 -15.02 -11.24
CA TRP A 114 -2.28 -15.30 -10.02
C TRP A 114 -3.20 -14.10 -9.75
N PRO A 115 -4.36 -13.95 -10.44
CA PRO A 115 -5.29 -12.89 -10.13
C PRO A 115 -6.23 -13.40 -9.03
N VAL A 116 -5.73 -13.41 -7.79
CA VAL A 116 -6.59 -13.68 -6.64
C VAL A 116 -7.75 -12.69 -6.60
N GLN A 117 -8.97 -13.23 -6.52
CA GLN A 117 -10.19 -12.44 -6.43
C GLN A 117 -10.49 -12.09 -4.97
N ILE A 118 -10.89 -10.85 -4.71
CA ILE A 118 -11.19 -10.36 -3.37
C ILE A 118 -12.70 -10.32 -3.19
N LEU A 119 -13.20 -11.15 -2.27
CA LEU A 119 -14.55 -11.06 -1.72
C LEU A 119 -14.50 -10.12 -0.52
N ALA A 120 -15.27 -9.03 -0.59
CA ALA A 120 -15.44 -8.12 0.52
C ALA A 120 -16.81 -8.32 1.16
N GLU A 121 -16.81 -8.75 2.41
CA GLU A 121 -18.02 -9.10 3.15
C GLU A 121 -18.71 -7.87 3.75
N ILE A 122 -20.00 -7.75 3.46
CA ILE A 122 -20.93 -6.86 4.16
C ILE A 122 -21.58 -7.68 5.27
N VAL A 123 -20.99 -7.60 6.46
CA VAL A 123 -21.46 -8.34 7.64
C VAL A 123 -22.77 -7.75 8.15
N ASN A 124 -23.67 -8.61 8.65
CA ASN A 124 -25.00 -8.23 9.13
C ASN A 124 -25.88 -7.56 8.06
N ALA A 125 -25.67 -7.90 6.78
CA ALA A 125 -26.46 -7.37 5.67
C ALA A 125 -27.99 -7.47 5.87
N PRO A 126 -28.57 -8.51 6.52
CA PRO A 126 -30.01 -8.56 6.81
C PRO A 126 -30.55 -7.38 7.62
N ARG A 127 -29.70 -6.72 8.42
CA ARG A 127 -30.06 -5.63 9.33
C ARG A 127 -29.86 -4.24 8.71
N MET A 128 -29.33 -4.19 7.49
CA MET A 128 -29.04 -2.95 6.78
C MET A 128 -30.16 -2.60 5.80
N THR A 129 -30.32 -1.30 5.54
CA THR A 129 -31.14 -0.83 4.44
C THR A 129 -30.44 -1.10 3.10
N GLU A 130 -31.21 -1.21 2.01
CA GLU A 130 -30.64 -1.36 0.66
C GLU A 130 -29.63 -0.27 0.32
N LYS A 131 -29.90 0.97 0.74
CA LYS A 131 -28.98 2.09 0.55
C LYS A 131 -27.65 1.85 1.26
N GLU A 132 -27.66 1.43 2.51
CA GLU A 132 -26.44 1.17 3.27
C GLU A 132 -25.62 0.03 2.65
N ILE A 133 -26.29 -1.02 2.17
CA ILE A 133 -25.64 -2.14 1.47
C ILE A 133 -24.98 -1.64 0.17
N VAL A 134 -25.69 -0.85 -0.64
CA VAL A 134 -25.14 -0.28 -1.89
C VAL A 134 -23.98 0.67 -1.60
N ASP A 135 -24.11 1.57 -0.63
CA ASP A 135 -23.04 2.51 -0.26
C ASP A 135 -21.77 1.76 0.20
N LYS A 136 -21.94 0.68 0.97
CA LYS A 136 -20.84 -0.19 1.41
C LYS A 136 -20.22 -0.98 0.25
N ALA A 137 -21.04 -1.53 -0.66
CA ALA A 137 -20.58 -2.22 -1.86
C ALA A 137 -19.77 -1.30 -2.79
N LEU A 138 -20.24 -0.06 -2.98
CA LEU A 138 -19.52 0.96 -3.74
C LEU A 138 -18.17 1.28 -3.10
N TYR A 139 -18.14 1.48 -1.78
CA TYR A 139 -16.89 1.68 -1.03
C TYR A 139 -15.91 0.51 -1.24
N TYR A 140 -16.37 -0.74 -1.09
CA TYR A 140 -15.51 -1.91 -1.26
C TYR A 140 -14.99 -2.08 -2.69
N ARG A 141 -15.79 -1.75 -3.71
CA ARG A 141 -15.31 -1.71 -5.10
C ARG A 141 -14.20 -0.67 -5.30
N GLU A 142 -14.32 0.51 -4.69
CA GLU A 142 -13.26 1.53 -4.72
C GLU A 142 -11.98 1.07 -3.97
N CYS A 143 -12.14 0.28 -2.90
CA CYS A 143 -11.03 -0.37 -2.20
C CYS A 143 -10.38 -1.49 -3.04
N GLY A 144 -11.09 -2.02 -4.03
CA GLY A 144 -10.63 -3.00 -5.01
C GLY A 144 -11.13 -4.42 -4.78
N ALA A 145 -12.28 -4.58 -4.13
CA ALA A 145 -13.04 -5.82 -4.12
C ALA A 145 -13.54 -6.19 -5.52
N ASP A 146 -13.46 -7.46 -5.86
CA ASP A 146 -13.96 -8.00 -7.15
C ASP A 146 -15.38 -8.56 -7.00
N ILE A 147 -15.71 -9.05 -5.79
CA ILE A 147 -16.98 -9.68 -5.45
C ILE A 147 -17.47 -9.09 -4.13
N ILE A 148 -18.76 -8.77 -4.07
CA ILE A 148 -19.42 -8.35 -2.83
C ILE A 148 -20.06 -9.57 -2.19
N ASP A 149 -19.63 -9.90 -0.99
CA ASP A 149 -20.19 -11.00 -0.21
C ASP A 149 -21.23 -10.47 0.79
N LEU A 150 -22.41 -11.08 0.81
CA LEU A 150 -23.48 -10.75 1.73
C LEU A 150 -23.50 -11.76 2.87
N GLY A 151 -22.97 -11.36 4.02
CA GLY A 151 -22.98 -12.17 5.24
C GLY A 151 -24.36 -12.19 5.89
N GLY A 152 -24.95 -13.38 5.99
CA GLY A 152 -26.22 -13.63 6.67
C GLY A 152 -26.13 -13.68 8.19
N ASP A 153 -27.28 -13.76 8.86
CA ASP A 153 -27.36 -14.07 10.29
C ASP A 153 -27.34 -15.61 10.45
N VAL A 154 -26.56 -16.14 11.40
CA VAL A 154 -26.33 -17.60 11.59
C VAL A 154 -27.63 -18.41 11.68
N ASP A 155 -28.67 -17.85 12.32
CA ASP A 155 -29.93 -18.55 12.62
C ASP A 155 -31.18 -17.81 12.13
N GLN A 156 -31.05 -16.79 11.28
CA GLN A 156 -32.20 -16.03 10.78
C GLN A 156 -32.18 -15.94 9.26
N PRO A 157 -33.34 -16.09 8.60
CA PRO A 157 -33.42 -15.92 7.15
C PRO A 157 -33.08 -14.47 6.80
N PHE A 158 -32.45 -14.25 5.64
CA PHE A 158 -32.21 -12.91 5.12
C PHE A 158 -33.47 -12.42 4.39
N PRO A 159 -34.31 -11.57 5.02
CA PRO A 159 -35.53 -11.11 4.40
C PRO A 159 -35.19 -10.20 3.21
N ARG A 160 -35.79 -10.47 2.04
CA ARG A 160 -35.56 -9.72 0.79
C ARG A 160 -34.17 -9.92 0.17
N LEU A 161 -33.44 -10.98 0.52
CA LEU A 161 -32.14 -11.29 -0.10
C LEU A 161 -32.15 -11.18 -1.63
N GLY A 162 -33.13 -11.79 -2.29
CA GLY A 162 -33.24 -11.73 -3.75
C GLY A 162 -33.50 -10.33 -4.32
N GLU A 163 -34.13 -9.43 -3.57
CA GLU A 163 -34.31 -8.01 -3.95
C GLU A 163 -32.99 -7.25 -3.82
N VAL A 164 -32.29 -7.43 -2.70
CA VAL A 164 -30.97 -6.83 -2.44
C VAL A 164 -29.96 -7.26 -3.51
N ILE A 165 -29.92 -8.55 -3.85
CA ILE A 165 -29.03 -9.07 -4.90
C ILE A 165 -29.36 -8.40 -6.23
N LYS A 166 -30.63 -8.34 -6.64
CA LYS A 166 -31.02 -7.66 -7.90
C LYS A 166 -30.62 -6.19 -7.92
N VAL A 167 -30.74 -5.49 -6.80
CA VAL A 167 -30.25 -4.11 -6.67
C VAL A 167 -28.75 -4.08 -6.92
N LEU A 168 -27.95 -4.89 -6.22
CA LEU A 168 -26.50 -4.95 -6.44
C LEU A 168 -26.13 -5.31 -7.89
N LYS A 169 -26.83 -6.29 -8.51
CA LYS A 169 -26.64 -6.63 -9.93
C LYS A 169 -26.92 -5.43 -10.84
N SER A 170 -27.92 -4.60 -10.54
CA SER A 170 -28.23 -3.39 -11.32
C SER A 170 -27.12 -2.33 -11.28
N TYR A 171 -26.27 -2.35 -10.25
CA TYR A 171 -25.05 -1.54 -10.14
C TYR A 171 -23.81 -2.21 -10.76
N GLY A 172 -23.98 -3.39 -11.36
CA GLY A 172 -22.92 -4.16 -12.02
C GLY A 172 -22.03 -4.95 -11.06
N PHE A 173 -22.47 -5.24 -9.84
CA PHE A 173 -21.69 -6.05 -8.90
C PHE A 173 -21.79 -7.56 -9.22
N THR A 174 -20.69 -8.27 -8.99
CA THR A 174 -20.68 -9.72 -8.78
C THR A 174 -21.00 -9.99 -7.31
N VAL A 175 -21.89 -10.94 -7.06
CA VAL A 175 -22.44 -11.15 -5.71
C VAL A 175 -22.19 -12.56 -5.24
N SER A 176 -21.74 -12.65 -3.99
CA SER A 176 -21.59 -13.86 -3.21
C SER A 176 -22.51 -13.80 -2.00
N VAL A 177 -22.95 -14.96 -1.50
CA VAL A 177 -23.80 -15.05 -0.30
C VAL A 177 -23.26 -16.12 0.63
N ASP A 178 -23.11 -15.78 1.91
CA ASP A 178 -22.83 -16.74 2.98
C ASP A 178 -24.11 -17.04 3.77
N SER A 179 -24.69 -18.22 3.54
CA SER A 179 -25.88 -18.71 4.24
C SER A 179 -25.95 -20.23 4.25
N HIS A 180 -26.43 -20.78 5.37
CA HIS A 180 -26.72 -22.20 5.51
C HIS A 180 -28.20 -22.55 5.26
N GLN A 181 -29.07 -21.54 5.11
CA GLN A 181 -30.52 -21.74 5.02
C GLN A 181 -30.95 -22.04 3.58
N LYS A 182 -31.74 -23.10 3.41
CA LYS A 182 -32.17 -23.56 2.09
C LYS A 182 -32.92 -22.47 1.31
N GLU A 183 -33.81 -21.75 1.98
CA GLU A 183 -34.62 -20.69 1.37
C GLU A 183 -33.74 -19.54 0.86
N ASP A 184 -32.74 -19.14 1.64
CA ASP A 184 -31.80 -18.08 1.26
C ASP A 184 -30.90 -18.52 0.09
N ILE A 185 -30.36 -19.75 0.14
CA ILE A 185 -29.54 -20.33 -0.93
C ILE A 185 -30.30 -20.32 -2.27
N LEU A 186 -31.53 -20.84 -2.28
CA LEU A 186 -32.36 -20.90 -3.49
C LEU A 186 -32.77 -19.50 -3.97
N ALA A 187 -33.04 -18.57 -3.04
CA ALA A 187 -33.35 -17.18 -3.38
C ALA A 187 -32.15 -16.46 -3.99
N ALA A 188 -30.94 -16.72 -3.48
CA ALA A 188 -29.69 -16.16 -3.97
C ALA A 188 -29.37 -16.62 -5.39
N ASP A 189 -29.41 -17.93 -5.64
CA ASP A 189 -29.18 -18.53 -6.95
C ASP A 189 -30.19 -17.97 -7.98
N LYS A 190 -31.49 -17.97 -7.65
CA LYS A 190 -32.54 -17.43 -8.51
C LYS A 190 -32.37 -15.92 -8.80
N ALA A 191 -31.78 -15.17 -7.88
CA ALA A 191 -31.50 -13.75 -8.05
C ALA A 191 -30.21 -13.47 -8.84
N GLY A 192 -29.42 -14.52 -9.13
CA GLY A 192 -28.19 -14.43 -9.93
C GLY A 192 -26.94 -14.18 -9.10
N ALA A 193 -26.87 -14.69 -7.87
CA ALA A 193 -25.59 -14.77 -7.14
C ALA A 193 -24.63 -15.70 -7.89
N GLU A 194 -23.35 -15.33 -7.98
CA GLU A 194 -22.34 -16.14 -8.66
C GLU A 194 -21.76 -17.24 -7.77
N LEU A 195 -21.71 -16.99 -6.46
CA LEU A 195 -21.09 -17.86 -5.48
C LEU A 195 -21.96 -17.96 -4.22
N ILE A 196 -22.06 -19.17 -3.67
CA ILE A 196 -22.75 -19.42 -2.40
C ILE A 196 -21.80 -20.19 -1.48
N LEU A 197 -21.58 -19.64 -0.29
CA LEU A 197 -20.54 -20.09 0.64
C LEU A 197 -21.03 -21.19 1.59
N SER A 198 -20.07 -21.84 2.25
CA SER A 198 -20.27 -22.61 3.46
C SER A 198 -21.14 -23.87 3.32
N PHE A 199 -20.91 -24.66 2.26
CA PHE A 199 -21.51 -25.98 2.07
C PHE A 199 -20.82 -27.06 2.92
N THR A 200 -21.63 -27.81 3.65
CA THR A 200 -21.27 -28.96 4.49
C THR A 200 -22.13 -30.15 4.08
N SER A 201 -21.92 -31.32 4.70
CA SER A 201 -22.74 -32.50 4.44
C SER A 201 -24.25 -32.29 4.70
N LYS A 202 -24.62 -31.32 5.54
CA LYS A 202 -26.01 -31.01 5.91
C LYS A 202 -26.80 -30.35 4.79
N ASN A 203 -26.16 -29.52 3.97
CA ASN A 203 -26.81 -28.74 2.90
C ASN A 203 -26.31 -29.09 1.49
N LEU A 204 -25.32 -29.98 1.35
CA LEU A 204 -24.69 -30.35 0.07
C LEU A 204 -25.67 -30.77 -1.03
N GLU A 205 -26.74 -31.47 -0.66
CA GLU A 205 -27.75 -31.95 -1.62
C GLU A 205 -28.43 -30.81 -2.38
N ILE A 206 -28.52 -29.61 -1.78
CA ILE A 206 -29.11 -28.42 -2.43
C ILE A 206 -28.31 -28.03 -3.66
N ALA A 207 -26.99 -28.28 -3.68
CA ALA A 207 -26.11 -27.89 -4.79
C ALA A 207 -26.56 -28.45 -6.14
N LYS A 208 -27.25 -29.60 -6.17
CA LYS A 208 -27.79 -30.22 -7.40
C LYS A 208 -28.80 -29.35 -8.13
N ASP A 209 -29.48 -28.48 -7.40
CA ASP A 209 -30.52 -27.60 -7.92
C ASP A 209 -29.99 -26.21 -8.28
N LEU A 210 -28.69 -25.94 -8.08
CA LEU A 210 -28.08 -24.61 -8.23
C LEU A 210 -27.36 -24.45 -9.57
N THR A 211 -27.35 -23.21 -10.03
CA THR A 211 -26.51 -22.74 -11.15
C THR A 211 -25.25 -22.03 -10.65
N SER A 212 -25.33 -21.40 -9.47
CA SER A 212 -24.18 -20.78 -8.80
C SER A 212 -23.09 -21.80 -8.45
N LYS A 213 -21.84 -21.34 -8.42
CA LYS A 213 -20.74 -22.13 -7.86
C LYS A 213 -20.88 -22.19 -6.34
N VAL A 214 -20.47 -23.31 -5.73
CA VAL A 214 -20.55 -23.50 -4.29
C VAL A 214 -19.17 -23.50 -3.64
N VAL A 215 -19.05 -23.04 -2.39
CA VAL A 215 -17.83 -23.20 -1.58
C VAL A 215 -18.06 -24.29 -0.56
N VAL A 216 -17.25 -25.35 -0.62
CA VAL A 216 -17.34 -26.47 0.31
C VAL A 216 -16.32 -26.31 1.44
N ILE A 217 -16.79 -26.53 2.67
CA ILE A 217 -16.02 -26.43 3.92
C ILE A 217 -16.08 -27.78 4.68
N PRO A 218 -15.16 -28.04 5.62
CA PRO A 218 -15.27 -29.16 6.54
C PRO A 218 -16.56 -29.07 7.39
N ASP A 219 -17.10 -30.23 7.79
CA ASP A 219 -18.23 -30.27 8.72
C ASP A 219 -17.80 -29.82 10.13
N ASP A 220 -18.70 -29.18 10.87
CA ASP A 220 -18.39 -28.62 12.21
C ASP A 220 -17.81 -29.66 13.16
N GLY A 221 -16.61 -29.39 13.69
CA GLY A 221 -15.93 -30.26 14.64
C GLY A 221 -15.38 -31.55 14.02
N GLU A 222 -15.49 -31.74 12.71
CA GLU A 222 -14.87 -32.84 11.97
C GLU A 222 -13.52 -32.45 11.38
N SER A 223 -12.75 -33.46 10.99
CA SER A 223 -11.46 -33.33 10.33
C SER A 223 -11.62 -33.18 8.81
N MET A 224 -10.50 -33.02 8.09
CA MET A 224 -10.44 -32.83 6.62
C MET A 224 -11.11 -33.96 5.83
N GLU A 225 -11.30 -35.13 6.42
CA GLU A 225 -12.00 -36.26 5.85
C GLU A 225 -13.46 -35.91 5.49
N SER A 226 -14.12 -35.03 6.27
CA SER A 226 -15.47 -34.55 5.95
C SER A 226 -15.48 -33.72 4.67
N LEU A 227 -14.54 -32.79 4.55
CA LEU A 227 -14.33 -31.96 3.36
C LEU A 227 -14.11 -32.85 2.12
N TYR A 228 -13.22 -33.84 2.23
CA TYR A 228 -12.90 -34.73 1.11
C TYR A 228 -14.10 -35.56 0.66
N ARG A 229 -14.92 -36.06 1.58
CA ARG A 229 -16.19 -36.75 1.24
C ARG A 229 -17.16 -35.82 0.51
N ASN A 230 -17.25 -34.56 0.93
CA ASN A 230 -18.14 -33.59 0.29
C ASN A 230 -17.63 -33.22 -1.11
N MET A 231 -16.32 -33.03 -1.28
CA MET A 231 -15.67 -32.83 -2.59
C MET A 231 -15.93 -34.01 -3.54
N GLU A 232 -15.80 -35.25 -3.06
CA GLU A 232 -16.04 -36.45 -3.87
C GLU A 232 -17.49 -36.51 -4.38
N LYS A 233 -18.47 -36.19 -3.54
CA LYS A 233 -19.88 -36.11 -3.95
C LYS A 233 -20.12 -35.05 -5.02
N LEU A 234 -19.55 -33.85 -4.84
CA LEU A 234 -19.66 -32.77 -5.83
C LEU A 234 -19.03 -33.16 -7.18
N ASN A 235 -17.88 -33.84 -7.15
CA ASN A 235 -17.24 -34.40 -8.35
C ASN A 235 -18.15 -35.42 -9.04
N GLN A 236 -18.77 -36.34 -8.29
CA GLN A 236 -19.71 -37.33 -8.84
C GLN A 236 -20.95 -36.69 -9.49
N TRP A 237 -21.37 -35.53 -8.98
CA TRP A 237 -22.49 -34.76 -9.53
C TRP A 237 -22.08 -33.79 -10.64
N ASN A 238 -20.78 -33.69 -10.96
CA ASN A 238 -20.21 -32.71 -11.90
C ASN A 238 -20.59 -31.26 -11.56
N ILE A 239 -20.66 -30.93 -10.27
CA ILE A 239 -20.96 -29.57 -9.80
C ILE A 239 -19.64 -28.83 -9.61
N PRO A 240 -19.45 -27.63 -10.18
CA PRO A 240 -18.26 -26.83 -9.93
C PRO A 240 -18.26 -26.26 -8.51
N TYR A 241 -17.12 -26.28 -7.84
CA TYR A 241 -16.97 -25.77 -6.47
C TYR A 241 -15.62 -25.11 -6.22
N LEU A 242 -15.55 -24.35 -5.12
CA LEU A 242 -14.33 -23.90 -4.48
C LEU A 242 -14.15 -24.67 -3.17
N VAL A 243 -12.91 -24.81 -2.72
CA VAL A 243 -12.57 -25.46 -1.45
C VAL A 243 -12.11 -24.41 -0.45
N ASP A 244 -12.70 -24.41 0.75
CA ASP A 244 -12.21 -23.64 1.88
C ASP A 244 -11.93 -24.57 3.08
N PRO A 245 -10.67 -24.95 3.34
CA PRO A 245 -10.25 -25.75 4.50
C PRO A 245 -10.41 -25.08 5.87
N ILE A 246 -10.88 -23.82 5.90
CA ILE A 246 -11.07 -22.96 7.06
C ILE A 246 -9.77 -22.54 7.73
N LEU A 247 -9.64 -21.22 7.94
CA LEU A 247 -8.52 -20.61 8.64
C LEU A 247 -8.91 -20.21 10.08
N PRO A 248 -8.37 -20.89 11.12
CA PRO A 248 -8.65 -20.54 12.51
C PRO A 248 -7.96 -19.24 12.95
N PRO A 249 -8.41 -18.61 14.04
CA PRO A 249 -7.74 -17.45 14.63
C PRO A 249 -6.28 -17.72 15.05
N LEU A 250 -5.50 -16.64 15.15
CA LEU A 250 -4.15 -16.69 15.70
C LEU A 250 -4.19 -17.31 17.11
N THR A 251 -3.22 -18.19 17.43
CA THR A 251 -3.15 -18.99 18.68
C THR A 251 -4.23 -20.07 18.85
N MET A 252 -5.19 -20.18 17.93
CA MET A 252 -6.28 -21.18 17.97
C MET A 252 -6.18 -22.19 16.82
N GLY A 253 -4.96 -22.48 16.35
CA GLY A 253 -4.72 -23.44 15.27
C GLY A 253 -4.44 -22.84 13.91
N LEU A 254 -4.19 -21.52 13.79
CA LEU A 254 -3.82 -20.87 12.52
C LEU A 254 -2.75 -21.63 11.72
N ALA A 255 -1.65 -22.05 12.38
CA ALA A 255 -0.57 -22.78 11.71
C ALA A 255 -1.02 -24.14 11.16
N GLU A 256 -1.90 -24.84 11.89
CA GLU A 256 -2.51 -26.09 11.41
C GLU A 256 -3.46 -25.81 10.24
N GLY A 257 -4.25 -24.74 10.32
CA GLY A 257 -5.12 -24.25 9.25
C GLY A 257 -4.36 -24.00 7.95
N ILE A 258 -3.23 -23.28 8.00
CA ILE A 258 -2.32 -23.09 6.86
C ILE A 258 -1.84 -24.45 6.32
N GLY A 259 -1.52 -25.39 7.21
CA GLY A 259 -1.17 -26.77 6.86
C GLY A 259 -2.27 -27.52 6.09
N ARG A 260 -3.55 -27.22 6.36
CA ARG A 260 -4.69 -27.78 5.61
C ARG A 260 -4.72 -27.27 4.18
N TYR A 261 -4.55 -25.97 3.96
CA TYR A 261 -4.43 -25.41 2.60
C TYR A 261 -3.26 -26.01 1.83
N LEU A 262 -2.08 -26.13 2.47
CA LEU A 262 -0.92 -26.76 1.85
C LEU A 262 -1.19 -28.22 1.45
N ARG A 263 -1.93 -28.96 2.28
CA ARG A 263 -2.30 -30.34 1.98
C ARG A 263 -3.26 -30.41 0.79
N VAL A 264 -4.31 -29.59 0.79
CA VAL A 264 -5.28 -29.53 -0.31
C VAL A 264 -4.60 -29.16 -1.62
N GLY A 265 -3.76 -28.13 -1.65
CA GLY A 265 -3.05 -27.72 -2.88
C GLY A 265 -2.09 -28.79 -3.42
N LYS A 266 -1.59 -29.70 -2.58
CA LYS A 266 -0.75 -30.83 -3.02
C LYS A 266 -1.56 -32.03 -3.50
N GLU A 267 -2.64 -32.37 -2.80
CA GLU A 267 -3.48 -33.53 -3.10
C GLU A 267 -4.43 -33.25 -4.27
N PHE A 268 -4.87 -31.99 -4.42
CA PHE A 268 -5.84 -31.55 -5.40
C PHE A 268 -5.37 -30.25 -6.10
N PRO A 269 -4.32 -30.32 -6.94
CA PRO A 269 -3.67 -29.13 -7.52
C PRO A 269 -4.56 -28.30 -8.44
N ASP A 270 -5.60 -28.91 -9.02
CA ASP A 270 -6.54 -28.23 -9.92
C ASP A 270 -7.74 -27.62 -9.16
N CYS A 271 -7.84 -27.81 -7.84
CA CYS A 271 -8.92 -27.24 -7.05
C CYS A 271 -8.69 -25.76 -6.78
N GLU A 272 -9.69 -24.95 -7.09
CA GLU A 272 -9.67 -23.55 -6.73
C GLU A 272 -10.00 -23.37 -5.24
N MET A 273 -9.17 -22.61 -4.53
CA MET A 273 -9.29 -22.44 -3.09
C MET A 273 -9.76 -21.03 -2.70
N LEU A 274 -10.57 -20.96 -1.66
CA LEU A 274 -10.96 -19.74 -0.97
C LEU A 274 -10.34 -19.71 0.42
N MET A 275 -9.80 -18.55 0.82
CA MET A 275 -9.23 -18.34 2.15
C MET A 275 -9.83 -17.10 2.82
N GLY A 276 -10.48 -17.31 3.97
CA GLY A 276 -10.96 -16.24 4.83
C GLY A 276 -9.86 -15.66 5.71
N LEU A 277 -9.60 -14.36 5.60
CA LEU A 277 -8.58 -13.66 6.40
C LEU A 277 -9.14 -13.02 7.68
N GLY A 278 -10.46 -12.83 7.77
CA GLY A 278 -11.11 -12.11 8.87
C GLY A 278 -10.68 -12.58 10.26
N ASN A 279 -10.67 -13.89 10.51
CA ASN A 279 -10.25 -14.47 11.80
C ASN A 279 -8.82 -14.14 12.23
N VAL A 280 -7.95 -13.78 11.28
CA VAL A 280 -6.54 -13.44 11.55
C VAL A 280 -6.37 -11.94 11.77
N THR A 281 -7.09 -11.11 11.00
CA THR A 281 -6.95 -9.65 11.02
C THR A 281 -7.84 -8.98 12.05
N GLU A 282 -9.06 -9.47 12.25
CA GLU A 282 -10.08 -8.86 13.14
C GLU A 282 -9.78 -9.13 14.63
N LEU A 283 -9.14 -10.28 14.92
CA LEU A 283 -8.96 -10.83 16.27
C LEU A 283 -7.52 -10.70 16.78
N ALA A 284 -6.76 -9.73 16.28
CA ALA A 284 -5.39 -9.45 16.71
C ALA A 284 -5.21 -7.96 17.06
N ASP A 285 -4.58 -7.68 18.21
CA ASP A 285 -4.14 -6.32 18.59
C ASP A 285 -2.80 -5.98 17.91
N ALA A 286 -2.81 -5.94 16.56
CA ALA A 286 -1.68 -5.55 15.73
C ALA A 286 -2.17 -4.87 14.44
N ASP A 287 -1.29 -4.10 13.78
CA ASP A 287 -1.67 -3.39 12.56
C ASP A 287 -1.97 -4.36 11.42
N SER A 288 -3.19 -4.26 10.90
CA SER A 288 -3.74 -5.09 9.83
C SER A 288 -2.92 -5.02 8.54
N THR A 289 -2.26 -3.90 8.23
CA THR A 289 -1.39 -3.77 7.05
C THR A 289 -0.28 -4.82 6.99
N GLY A 290 0.35 -5.11 8.14
CA GLY A 290 1.43 -6.10 8.23
C GLY A 290 0.89 -7.53 8.16
N ILE A 291 -0.23 -7.79 8.83
CA ILE A 291 -0.91 -9.09 8.82
C ILE A 291 -1.38 -9.43 7.41
N ASN A 292 -2.07 -8.50 6.74
CA ASN A 292 -2.55 -8.65 5.37
C ASN A 292 -1.41 -8.87 4.38
N ALA A 293 -0.29 -8.14 4.51
CA ALA A 293 0.89 -8.35 3.68
C ALA A 293 1.46 -9.78 3.83
N LEU A 294 1.59 -10.26 5.07
CA LEU A 294 2.08 -11.62 5.36
C LEU A 294 1.12 -12.68 4.82
N MET A 295 -0.16 -12.57 5.15
CA MET A 295 -1.18 -13.56 4.74
C MET A 295 -1.34 -13.62 3.22
N MET A 296 -1.28 -12.49 2.52
CA MET A 296 -1.29 -12.48 1.06
C MET A 296 -0.02 -13.07 0.44
N GLY A 297 1.13 -12.94 1.11
CA GLY A 297 2.35 -13.64 0.71
C GLY A 297 2.17 -15.16 0.77
N ILE A 298 1.65 -15.66 1.90
CA ILE A 298 1.32 -17.09 2.08
C ILE A 298 0.28 -17.54 1.06
N ALA A 299 -0.78 -16.76 0.85
CA ALA A 299 -1.81 -17.06 -0.14
C ALA A 299 -1.24 -17.16 -1.56
N GLY A 300 -0.28 -16.28 -1.91
CA GLY A 300 0.42 -16.32 -3.19
C GLY A 300 1.30 -17.56 -3.37
N GLU A 301 2.00 -17.98 -2.32
CA GLU A 301 2.78 -19.24 -2.33
C GLU A 301 1.87 -20.48 -2.47
N LEU A 302 0.71 -20.45 -1.83
CA LEU A 302 -0.31 -21.50 -1.89
C LEU A 302 -1.22 -21.43 -3.12
N GLN A 303 -1.03 -20.42 -3.98
CA GLN A 303 -1.83 -20.17 -5.20
C GLN A 303 -3.34 -20.05 -4.93
N ILE A 304 -3.73 -19.46 -3.80
CA ILE A 304 -5.15 -19.29 -3.42
C ILE A 304 -5.91 -18.43 -4.44
N ASN A 305 -7.07 -18.88 -4.92
CA ASN A 305 -7.82 -18.21 -5.99
C ASN A 305 -8.70 -17.08 -5.45
N TYR A 306 -9.24 -17.23 -4.24
CA TYR A 306 -10.20 -16.32 -3.64
C TYR A 306 -9.80 -15.94 -2.21
N ILE A 307 -9.88 -14.65 -1.88
CA ILE A 307 -9.65 -14.14 -0.53
C ILE A 307 -10.92 -13.50 -0.04
N LEU A 308 -11.45 -13.98 1.08
CA LEU A 308 -12.56 -13.38 1.79
C LEU A 308 -12.04 -12.50 2.93
N THR A 309 -12.45 -11.24 2.95
CA THR A 309 -12.05 -10.29 3.99
C THR A 309 -13.18 -9.31 4.31
N THR A 310 -13.07 -8.63 5.45
CA THR A 310 -14.11 -7.74 5.98
C THR A 310 -13.49 -6.57 6.74
N GLU A 311 -14.31 -5.59 7.10
CA GLU A 311 -13.92 -4.42 7.89
C GLU A 311 -14.92 -4.19 9.03
N VAL A 312 -14.98 -5.11 10.00
CA VAL A 312 -15.92 -5.04 11.13
C VAL A 312 -15.31 -4.30 12.31
N SER A 313 -14.14 -4.74 12.75
CA SER A 313 -13.38 -4.15 13.84
C SER A 313 -12.74 -2.85 13.38
N HIS A 314 -12.67 -1.89 14.30
CA HIS A 314 -11.92 -0.65 14.08
C HIS A 314 -10.44 -0.92 13.72
N ARG A 315 -9.88 -2.05 14.15
CA ARG A 315 -8.49 -2.46 13.88
C ARG A 315 -8.28 -2.91 12.42
N ALA A 316 -9.32 -3.44 11.80
CA ALA A 316 -9.30 -3.95 10.44
C ALA A 316 -9.96 -2.98 9.44
N LYS A 317 -10.27 -1.74 9.86
CA LYS A 317 -10.77 -0.71 8.94
C LYS A 317 -9.75 -0.46 7.83
N GLY A 318 -10.20 -0.52 6.58
CA GLY A 318 -9.34 -0.46 5.40
C GLY A 318 -8.78 -1.80 4.94
N ALA A 319 -9.08 -2.92 5.61
CA ALA A 319 -8.53 -4.24 5.28
C ALA A 319 -8.80 -4.67 3.82
N VAL A 320 -9.94 -4.29 3.21
CA VAL A 320 -10.20 -4.60 1.80
C VAL A 320 -9.17 -3.91 0.89
N GLN A 321 -8.90 -2.63 1.17
CA GLN A 321 -7.90 -1.87 0.41
C GLN A 321 -6.47 -2.39 0.67
N GLU A 322 -6.17 -2.77 1.92
CA GLU A 322 -4.88 -3.36 2.30
C GLU A 322 -4.64 -4.69 1.59
N VAL A 323 -5.62 -5.59 1.57
CA VAL A 323 -5.56 -6.87 0.84
C VAL A 323 -5.36 -6.62 -0.65
N ASN A 324 -6.02 -5.63 -1.24
CA ASN A 324 -5.81 -5.26 -2.65
C ASN A 324 -4.40 -4.68 -2.93
N LEU A 325 -3.84 -3.89 -2.01
CA LEU A 325 -2.46 -3.41 -2.12
C LEU A 325 -1.46 -4.57 -1.97
N ALA A 326 -1.69 -5.45 -0.99
CA ALA A 326 -0.87 -6.63 -0.77
C ALA A 326 -0.93 -7.59 -1.97
N ARG A 327 -2.11 -7.81 -2.56
CA ARG A 327 -2.31 -8.54 -3.82
C ARG A 327 -1.39 -8.03 -4.93
N ARG A 328 -1.35 -6.71 -5.14
CA ARG A 328 -0.51 -6.06 -6.16
C ARG A 328 0.98 -6.23 -5.85
N LEU A 329 1.37 -6.00 -4.60
CA LEU A 329 2.75 -6.17 -4.13
C LEU A 329 3.26 -7.60 -4.32
N ILE A 330 2.50 -8.59 -3.87
CA ILE A 330 2.88 -10.00 -3.92
C ILE A 330 2.87 -10.52 -5.37
N ARG A 331 1.88 -10.13 -6.19
CA ARG A 331 1.88 -10.48 -7.61
C ARG A 331 3.14 -9.97 -8.32
N LYS A 332 3.55 -8.73 -8.05
CA LYS A 332 4.77 -8.15 -8.61
C LYS A 332 6.02 -8.89 -8.13
N ALA A 333 6.08 -9.24 -6.84
CA ALA A 333 7.18 -10.00 -6.24
C ALA A 333 7.35 -11.40 -6.87
N ILE A 334 6.25 -12.15 -7.03
CA ILE A 334 6.23 -13.47 -7.68
C ILE A 334 6.65 -13.37 -9.15
N PHE A 335 6.11 -12.40 -9.88
CA PHE A 335 6.44 -12.19 -11.29
C PHE A 335 7.93 -11.87 -11.48
N GLU A 336 8.48 -10.98 -10.65
CA GLU A 336 9.90 -10.59 -10.68
C GLU A 336 10.83 -11.62 -10.00
N GLN A 337 10.29 -12.72 -9.45
CA GLN A 337 11.02 -13.76 -8.72
C GLN A 337 11.93 -13.21 -7.61
N ARG A 338 11.41 -12.25 -6.83
CA ARG A 338 12.14 -11.65 -5.71
C ARG A 338 11.24 -11.39 -4.52
N VAL A 339 11.85 -11.18 -3.36
CA VAL A 339 11.12 -10.84 -2.13
C VAL A 339 10.38 -9.49 -2.25
N PRO A 340 9.25 -9.29 -1.55
CA PRO A 340 8.41 -8.10 -1.67
C PRO A 340 8.99 -6.88 -0.94
N LYS A 341 10.21 -6.47 -1.29
CA LYS A 341 10.95 -5.35 -0.71
C LYS A 341 11.31 -4.33 -1.79
N HIS A 342 11.10 -3.04 -1.52
CA HIS A 342 11.35 -1.96 -2.50
C HIS A 342 10.55 -2.16 -3.81
N LEU A 343 9.28 -2.54 -3.68
CA LEU A 343 8.36 -2.77 -4.81
C LEU A 343 7.17 -1.80 -4.78
N ASP A 344 6.58 -1.67 -3.60
CA ASP A 344 5.50 -0.75 -3.25
C ASP A 344 5.59 -0.51 -1.73
N GLU A 345 5.45 0.74 -1.31
CA GLU A 345 5.56 1.16 0.10
C GLU A 345 4.20 1.54 0.69
N SER A 346 3.10 1.36 -0.07
CA SER A 346 1.75 1.79 0.33
C SER A 346 1.26 1.14 1.62
N LEU A 347 1.76 -0.05 1.97
CA LEU A 347 1.44 -0.74 3.23
C LEU A 347 2.31 -0.30 4.42
N LEU A 348 3.31 0.56 4.20
CA LEU A 348 4.11 1.17 5.27
C LEU A 348 3.38 2.42 5.79
N THR A 349 2.48 2.22 6.75
CA THR A 349 1.65 3.29 7.34
C THR A 349 2.36 4.00 8.50
N ILE A 350 2.90 3.22 9.45
CA ILE A 350 3.59 3.76 10.64
C ILE A 350 5.07 4.01 10.33
N LYS A 351 5.71 3.13 9.57
CA LYS A 351 7.15 3.21 9.25
C LYS A 351 7.39 3.83 7.88
N ASP A 352 8.62 4.29 7.67
CA ASP A 352 9.11 4.76 6.38
C ASP A 352 10.22 3.81 5.89
N PRO A 353 10.43 3.68 4.58
CA PRO A 353 11.48 2.82 4.01
C PRO A 353 12.90 3.29 4.37
N SER A 354 13.04 4.57 4.70
CA SER A 354 14.30 5.27 4.92
C SER A 354 14.15 6.33 6.01
N GLY A 355 15.22 6.52 6.76
CA GLY A 355 15.28 7.52 7.84
C GLY A 355 15.55 8.93 7.32
N ASN A 356 15.71 9.88 8.25
CA ASN A 356 16.06 11.26 7.93
C ASN A 356 17.50 11.37 7.39
N SER A 357 17.70 12.29 6.45
CA SER A 357 18.88 12.34 5.56
C SER A 357 20.13 12.97 6.18
N TYR A 358 20.00 13.69 7.29
CA TYR A 358 21.08 14.53 7.82
C TYR A 358 21.42 14.15 9.26
N ASP A 359 22.72 14.00 9.52
CA ASP A 359 23.24 13.80 10.87
C ASP A 359 23.50 15.14 11.59
N LYS A 360 23.77 15.07 12.91
CA LYS A 360 24.02 16.24 13.75
C LYS A 360 25.19 17.11 13.23
N ALA A 361 26.27 16.51 12.76
CA ALA A 361 27.44 17.25 12.30
C ALA A 361 27.14 18.00 10.99
N GLU A 362 26.38 17.39 10.10
CA GLU A 362 25.87 18.02 8.89
C GLU A 362 24.96 19.21 9.21
N LEU A 363 24.03 19.05 10.15
CA LEU A 363 23.13 20.13 10.56
C LEU A 363 23.89 21.33 11.15
N TYR A 364 24.93 21.11 11.96
CA TYR A 364 25.80 22.20 12.41
C TYR A 364 26.53 22.87 11.25
N ALA A 365 27.06 22.10 10.30
CA ALA A 365 27.73 22.66 9.14
C ALA A 365 26.75 23.50 8.29
N MET A 366 25.49 23.08 8.16
CA MET A 366 24.44 23.86 7.50
C MET A 366 24.17 25.19 8.21
N HIS A 367 24.07 25.17 9.54
CA HIS A 367 23.86 26.38 10.33
C HIS A 367 24.97 27.42 10.09
N GLN A 368 26.23 26.98 9.95
CA GLN A 368 27.37 27.89 9.70
C GLN A 368 27.29 28.65 8.38
N VAL A 369 26.50 28.21 7.40
CA VAL A 369 26.38 28.87 6.09
C VAL A 369 25.05 29.60 5.87
N ILE A 370 24.07 29.41 6.76
CA ILE A 370 22.78 30.11 6.69
C ILE A 370 22.91 31.55 7.17
N ARG A 371 22.25 32.48 6.47
CA ARG A 371 22.34 33.93 6.72
C ARG A 371 20.98 34.63 6.87
N ASP A 372 19.87 33.94 6.60
CA ASP A 372 18.52 34.48 6.73
C ASP A 372 17.86 34.16 8.09
N ARG A 373 16.72 34.79 8.35
CA ARG A 373 15.97 34.66 9.61
C ARG A 373 14.98 33.50 9.63
N ASN A 374 14.82 32.76 8.54
CA ASN A 374 13.80 31.72 8.45
C ASN A 374 14.22 30.48 9.24
N TYR A 375 13.32 30.02 10.11
CA TYR A 375 13.53 28.80 10.87
C TYR A 375 13.42 27.58 9.96
N ARG A 376 14.43 26.72 10.04
CA ARG A 376 14.47 25.42 9.40
C ARG A 376 14.39 24.35 10.47
N ILE A 377 13.56 23.35 10.23
CA ILE A 377 13.33 22.24 11.15
C ILE A 377 13.87 20.97 10.50
N PHE A 378 14.62 20.19 11.27
CA PHE A 378 15.13 18.87 10.87
C PHE A 378 14.91 17.89 12.01
N VAL A 379 14.82 16.60 11.68
CA VAL A 379 14.70 15.51 12.65
C VAL A 379 15.82 14.52 12.41
N HIS A 380 16.50 14.11 13.48
CA HIS A 380 17.46 13.01 13.46
C HIS A 380 17.28 12.22 14.78
N ASP A 381 18.22 12.33 15.72
CA ASP A 381 18.14 11.83 17.10
C ASP A 381 17.31 12.76 17.99
N GLN A 382 17.16 14.00 17.57
CA GLN A 382 16.37 15.07 18.18
C GLN A 382 15.73 15.90 17.07
N ILE A 383 14.84 16.81 17.45
CA ILE A 383 14.38 17.90 16.58
C ILE A 383 15.43 19.00 16.65
N TYR A 384 15.86 19.49 15.49
CA TYR A 384 16.82 20.57 15.33
C TYR A 384 16.12 21.75 14.65
N VAL A 385 16.22 22.94 15.24
CA VAL A 385 15.60 24.17 14.71
C VAL A 385 16.61 25.29 14.68
N PHE A 386 16.87 25.85 13.50
CA PHE A 386 17.86 26.90 13.38
C PHE A 386 17.58 27.90 12.25
N ASN A 387 18.14 29.10 12.42
CA ASN A 387 18.25 30.16 11.41
C ASN A 387 19.65 30.80 11.53
N ALA A 388 19.91 31.96 10.94
CA ALA A 388 21.23 32.60 11.02
C ALA A 388 21.69 33.05 12.44
N HIS A 389 20.77 33.15 13.41
CA HIS A 389 21.04 33.75 14.72
C HIS A 389 20.93 32.74 15.86
N SER A 390 20.31 31.59 15.62
CA SER A 390 19.90 30.68 16.68
C SER A 390 19.92 29.23 16.21
N PHE A 391 20.30 28.34 17.13
CA PHE A 391 20.31 26.90 16.92
C PHE A 391 19.79 26.21 18.19
N TYR A 392 18.63 25.59 18.07
CA TYR A 392 17.96 24.87 19.14
C TYR A 392 17.88 23.39 18.80
N GLN A 393 17.92 22.55 19.84
CA GLN A 393 17.67 21.12 19.73
C GLN A 393 16.83 20.67 20.92
N GLY A 394 16.03 19.62 20.74
CA GLY A 394 15.24 19.01 21.81
C GLY A 394 14.35 17.89 21.29
N THR A 395 13.59 17.25 22.18
CA THR A 395 12.68 16.15 21.82
C THR A 395 11.22 16.54 21.88
N SER A 396 10.88 17.71 22.44
CA SER A 396 9.51 18.20 22.57
C SER A 396 9.28 19.46 21.75
N ALA A 397 8.19 19.48 20.98
CA ALA A 397 7.77 20.67 20.25
C ALA A 397 7.56 21.86 21.19
N ARG A 398 6.91 21.63 22.34
CA ARG A 398 6.62 22.67 23.34
C ARG A 398 7.88 23.26 23.95
N GLU A 399 8.86 22.42 24.28
CA GLU A 399 10.13 22.87 24.84
C GLU A 399 10.86 23.78 23.84
N ILE A 400 11.01 23.33 22.60
CA ILE A 400 11.70 24.09 21.55
C ILE A 400 10.97 25.39 21.27
N PHE A 401 9.64 25.32 21.08
CA PHE A 401 8.83 26.49 20.78
C PHE A 401 8.96 27.60 21.84
N SER A 402 9.03 27.24 23.13
CA SER A 402 9.17 28.22 24.20
C SER A 402 10.50 28.99 24.21
N ARG A 403 11.50 28.52 23.45
CA ARG A 403 12.81 29.17 23.28
C ARG A 403 12.91 30.00 22.00
N LEU A 404 11.93 29.91 21.11
CA LEU A 404 11.92 30.67 19.86
C LEU A 404 11.44 32.10 20.11
N ASP A 405 12.16 33.08 19.58
CA ASP A 405 11.81 34.50 19.67
C ASP A 405 10.84 34.88 18.55
N ILE A 406 9.55 34.56 18.72
CA ILE A 406 8.50 34.78 17.72
C ILE A 406 7.37 35.61 18.31
N HIS A 407 7.12 36.78 17.72
CA HIS A 407 6.03 37.67 18.13
C HIS A 407 4.83 37.67 17.17
N ASP A 408 5.01 37.20 15.93
CA ASP A 408 3.92 37.13 14.95
C ASP A 408 3.05 35.89 15.18
N PRO A 409 1.73 36.03 15.44
CA PRO A 409 0.85 34.89 15.72
C PRO A 409 0.74 33.89 14.56
N ARG A 410 0.82 34.33 13.30
CA ARG A 410 0.73 33.43 12.14
C ARG A 410 1.98 32.55 12.04
N HIS A 411 3.15 33.15 12.19
CA HIS A 411 4.42 32.45 12.20
C HIS A 411 4.54 31.51 13.41
N ALA A 412 4.08 31.94 14.57
CA ALA A 412 3.98 31.12 15.78
C ALA A 412 3.10 29.87 15.56
N PHE A 413 1.91 30.04 14.98
CA PHE A 413 1.03 28.92 14.65
C PHE A 413 1.68 27.94 13.67
N TYR A 414 2.25 28.46 12.57
CA TYR A 414 2.94 27.63 11.57
C TYR A 414 4.06 26.79 12.20
N LEU A 415 4.94 27.41 12.99
CA LEU A 415 6.04 26.70 13.63
C LEU A 415 5.54 25.70 14.69
N GLY A 416 4.46 26.01 15.40
CA GLY A 416 3.81 25.05 16.30
C GLY A 416 3.34 23.79 15.57
N VAL A 417 2.70 23.95 14.40
CA VAL A 417 2.26 22.81 13.56
C VAL A 417 3.45 22.00 13.06
N GLU A 418 4.48 22.66 12.53
CA GLU A 418 5.66 21.97 12.00
C GLU A 418 6.47 21.26 13.10
N LEU A 419 6.62 21.88 14.27
CA LEU A 419 7.27 21.27 15.42
C LEU A 419 6.50 20.05 15.95
N GLY A 420 5.16 20.12 16.03
CA GLY A 420 4.35 18.97 16.42
C GLY A 420 4.47 17.80 15.42
N LYS A 421 4.55 18.12 14.13
CA LYS A 421 4.82 17.14 13.07
C LYS A 421 6.23 16.55 13.21
N ALA A 422 7.24 17.36 13.52
CA ALA A 422 8.61 16.92 13.76
C ALA A 422 8.72 16.01 15.00
N GLU A 423 8.01 16.34 16.08
CA GLU A 423 7.94 15.51 17.29
C GLU A 423 7.29 14.15 16.99
N THR A 424 6.18 14.14 16.24
CA THR A 424 5.55 12.89 15.80
C THR A 424 6.49 12.06 14.93
N ALA A 425 7.22 12.70 14.02
CA ALA A 425 8.20 12.01 13.17
C ALA A 425 9.34 11.41 13.99
N LEU A 426 9.86 12.15 14.98
CA LEU A 426 10.89 11.67 15.88
C LEU A 426 10.41 10.44 16.67
N GLN A 427 9.22 10.49 17.26
CA GLN A 427 8.65 9.40 18.05
C GLN A 427 8.46 8.11 17.23
N LEU A 428 7.97 8.24 16.00
CA LEU A 428 7.68 7.09 15.15
C LEU A 428 8.90 6.60 14.35
N GLY A 429 9.98 7.38 14.31
CA GLY A 429 11.13 7.18 13.44
C GLY A 429 10.81 7.45 11.97
N LYS A 430 9.83 8.32 11.70
CA LYS A 430 9.42 8.69 10.35
C LYS A 430 10.30 9.79 9.79
N ARG A 431 10.33 9.86 8.47
CA ARG A 431 11.00 10.92 7.76
C ARG A 431 10.17 12.19 7.83
N TYR A 432 10.83 13.25 8.27
CA TYR A 432 10.28 14.57 8.36
C TYR A 432 10.83 15.41 7.22
N VAL A 433 9.93 16.02 6.46
CA VAL A 433 10.26 17.09 5.51
C VAL A 433 9.36 18.26 5.85
N GLN A 434 9.96 19.41 6.15
CA GLN A 434 9.23 20.63 6.44
C GLN A 434 8.26 20.97 5.29
N ASP A 435 7.08 21.49 5.62
CA ASP A 435 5.98 21.80 4.69
C ASP A 435 5.30 20.60 4.00
N ASN A 436 5.88 19.40 4.06
CA ASN A 436 5.26 18.19 3.52
C ASN A 436 4.50 17.42 4.62
N PRO A 437 3.37 16.76 4.30
CA PRO A 437 2.72 15.86 5.25
C PRO A 437 3.63 14.66 5.55
N LEU A 438 3.48 14.07 6.73
CA LEU A 438 4.09 12.76 7.01
C LEU A 438 3.49 11.71 6.06
N ARG A 439 4.33 10.77 5.63
CA ARG A 439 3.89 9.65 4.79
C ARG A 439 3.12 8.65 5.64
N TRP A 440 1.89 8.31 5.27
CA TRP A 440 1.07 7.33 5.99
C TRP A 440 0.73 6.12 5.11
N GLY A 441 1.57 5.82 4.12
CA GLY A 441 1.24 4.85 3.07
C GLY A 441 -0.10 5.19 2.42
N TYR A 442 -0.94 4.16 2.23
CA TYR A 442 -2.25 4.28 1.60
C TYR A 442 -3.24 5.17 2.38
N LEU A 443 -3.06 5.31 3.71
CA LEU A 443 -3.90 6.17 4.54
C LEU A 443 -3.72 7.66 4.21
N GLY A 444 -2.55 8.04 3.66
CA GLY A 444 -2.25 9.40 3.26
C GLY A 444 -2.86 9.81 1.91
N GLU A 445 -3.01 8.86 0.97
CA GLU A 445 -3.49 9.11 -0.39
C GLU A 445 -4.99 9.47 -0.44
N ALA A 446 -5.79 8.88 0.45
CA ALA A 446 -7.22 9.19 0.58
C ALA A 446 -7.47 10.68 0.91
N ASN A 447 -6.55 11.32 1.64
CA ASN A 447 -6.62 12.75 1.97
C ASN A 447 -6.16 13.66 0.83
N MET A 448 -5.30 13.17 -0.07
CA MET A 448 -4.86 13.93 -1.26
C MET A 448 -5.96 13.99 -2.33
N ARG A 449 -6.69 12.88 -2.57
CA ARG A 449 -7.82 12.86 -3.51
C ARG A 449 -8.98 13.78 -3.07
N LYS A 450 -9.26 13.88 -1.77
CA LYS A 450 -10.27 14.82 -1.25
C LYS A 450 -9.87 16.28 -1.37
N LYS A 451 -8.57 16.62 -1.29
CA LYS A 451 -8.09 18.00 -1.46
C LYS A 451 -8.05 18.46 -2.92
N ALA A 452 -7.97 17.54 -3.89
CA ALA A 452 -8.02 17.88 -5.31
C ALA A 452 -9.45 18.21 -5.81
N LEU A 453 -10.47 17.99 -4.98
CA LEU A 453 -11.88 18.20 -5.29
C LEU A 453 -12.51 19.40 -4.52
N VAL A 454 -11.69 20.24 -3.89
CA VAL A 454 -12.13 21.47 -3.19
C VAL A 454 -11.49 22.70 -3.82
#